data_AF-A0A357VH00-F1
#
_entry.id   AF-A0A357VH00-F1
#
_cell.length_a   1.000
_cell.length_b   1.000
_cell.length_c   1.000
_cell.angle_alpha   90.00
_cell.angle_beta   90.00
_cell.angle_gamma   90.00
#
_symmetry.space_group_name_H-M   'P 1'
#
loop_
_entity.id
_entity.type
_entity.pdbx_description
1 polymer ?
#
loop_
_entity_poly.entity_id
_entity_poly.type
_entity_poly.pdbx_seq_one_letter_code
_entity_poly.pdbx_strand_id
1 'polypeptide(L)'
;MADEGKLNFEEALARLEAVVQSLEGGDLKLEQALEYYQEGIRLVRFCRQELNRFENKLQVLVAEEDGELEARELELPGAAEK
;
A
#
# COMPACT_ATOMS: atom_id res chain seq x y z
N MET A 1 1.34 -21.57 -2.72
CA MET A 1 2.02 -21.45 -1.41
C MET A 1 1.40 -20.25 -0.73
N ALA A 2 0.53 -20.50 0.25
CA ALA A 2 -0.18 -19.46 0.99
C ALA A 2 0.73 -18.91 2.08
N ASP A 3 0.97 -17.60 2.08
CA ASP A 3 1.52 -16.89 3.24
C ASP A 3 0.34 -16.63 4.19
N GLU A 4 0.06 -17.61 5.05
CA GLU A 4 -1.18 -17.78 5.84
C GLU A 4 -1.31 -16.81 7.04
N GLY A 5 -0.83 -15.58 6.91
CA GLY A 5 -0.91 -14.58 7.98
C GLY A 5 -0.57 -13.14 7.61
N LYS A 6 -0.18 -12.86 6.36
CA LYS A 6 -0.02 -11.49 5.87
C LYS A 6 -1.15 -11.14 4.94
N LEU A 7 -1.81 -10.02 5.24
CA LEU A 7 -2.75 -9.36 4.34
C LEU A 7 -2.08 -9.20 2.97
N ASN A 8 -2.64 -9.79 1.92
CA ASN A 8 -2.14 -9.59 0.56
C ASN A 8 -2.81 -8.39 -0.12
N PHE A 9 -2.32 -7.97 -1.30
CA PHE A 9 -2.84 -6.79 -2.00
C PHE A 9 -4.34 -6.90 -2.33
N GLU A 10 -4.78 -8.06 -2.84
CA GLU A 10 -6.17 -8.28 -3.23
C GLU A 10 -7.10 -8.26 -2.02
N GLU A 11 -6.68 -8.88 -0.91
CA GLU A 11 -7.41 -8.85 0.36
C GLU A 11 -7.49 -7.43 0.94
N ALA A 12 -6.41 -6.67 0.88
CA ALA A 12 -6.38 -5.29 1.34
C ALA A 12 -7.30 -4.39 0.51
N LEU A 13 -7.33 -4.60 -0.80
CA LEU A 13 -8.20 -3.87 -1.72
C LEU A 13 -9.67 -4.22 -1.49
N ALA A 14 -10.02 -5.50 -1.41
CA ALA A 14 -11.38 -5.95 -1.11
C ALA A 14 -11.86 -5.43 0.25
N ARG A 15 -10.98 -5.41 1.25
CA ARG A 15 -11.29 -4.83 2.56
C ARG A 15 -11.53 -3.33 2.47
N LEU A 16 -10.73 -2.60 1.68
CA LEU A 16 -10.89 -1.17 1.49
C LEU A 16 -12.23 -0.84 0.82
N GLU A 17 -12.63 -1.61 -0.19
CA GLU A 17 -13.94 -1.47 -0.85
C GLU A 17 -15.08 -1.66 0.15
N ALA A 18 -15.01 -2.70 1.00
CA ALA A 18 -16.01 -2.94 2.03
C ALA A 18 -16.09 -1.80 3.07
N VAL A 19 -14.93 -1.22 3.44
CA VAL A 19 -14.85 -0.05 4.33
C VAL A 19 -15.51 1.17 3.69
N VAL A 20 -15.21 1.45 2.42
CA VAL A 20 -15.82 2.57 1.67
C VAL A 20 -17.33 2.39 1.56
N GLN A 21 -17.79 1.20 1.19
CA GLN A 21 -19.22 0.90 1.09
C GLN A 21 -19.94 1.08 2.43
N SER A 22 -19.30 0.72 3.54
CA SER A 22 -19.83 0.91 4.88
C SER A 22 -19.94 2.40 5.25
N LEU A 23 -18.94 3.20 4.88
CA LEU A 23 -18.93 4.66 5.10
C LEU A 23 -19.97 5.39 4.25
N GLU A 24 -20.17 4.96 3.01
CA GLU A 24 -21.19 5.52 2.10
C GLU A 24 -22.62 5.17 2.51
N GLY A 25 -22.82 4.04 3.19
CA GLY A 25 -24.12 3.59 3.67
C GLY A 25 -24.78 4.50 4.70
N GLY A 26 -24.02 5.36 5.39
CA GLY A 26 -24.56 6.42 6.27
C GLY A 26 -25.21 5.95 7.59
N ASP A 27 -25.41 4.65 7.79
CA ASP A 27 -26.02 4.06 9.01
C ASP A 27 -25.02 3.87 10.17
N LEU A 28 -23.78 4.35 10.03
CA LEU A 28 -22.72 4.19 11.03
C LEU A 28 -22.81 5.27 12.12
N LYS A 29 -22.61 4.85 13.38
CA LYS A 29 -22.36 5.79 14.47
C LYS A 29 -21.02 6.50 14.24
N LEU A 30 -20.90 7.73 14.76
CA LEU A 30 -19.71 8.56 14.59
C LEU A 30 -18.40 7.84 14.99
N GLU A 31 -18.40 7.11 16.10
CA GLU A 31 -17.23 6.34 16.57
C GLU A 31 -16.85 5.24 15.58
N GLN A 32 -17.84 4.51 15.04
CA GLN A 32 -17.62 3.47 14.05
C GLN A 32 -17.13 4.04 12.73
N ALA A 33 -17.69 5.17 12.29
CA ALA A 33 -17.23 5.87 11.10
C ALA A 33 -15.75 6.30 11.22
N LEU A 34 -15.32 6.72 12.41
CA LEU A 34 -13.92 7.05 12.69
C LEU A 34 -13.02 5.81 12.61
N GLU A 35 -13.44 4.68 13.18
CA GLU A 35 -12.70 3.42 13.09
C GLU A 35 -12.53 2.95 11.64
N TYR A 36 -13.63 2.93 10.88
CA TYR A 36 -13.61 2.60 9.45
C TYR A 36 -12.73 3.54 8.65
N TYR A 37 -12.78 4.85 8.93
CA TYR A 37 -11.90 5.80 8.27
C TYR A 37 -10.41 5.51 8.55
N GLN A 38 -10.05 5.24 9.81
CA GLN A 38 -8.67 4.88 10.17
C GLN A 38 -8.22 3.57 9.53
N GLU A 39 -9.12 2.58 9.45
CA GLU A 39 -8.87 1.33 8.72
C GLU A 39 -8.63 1.60 7.22
N GLY A 40 -9.50 2.39 6.58
CA GLY A 40 -9.37 2.77 5.17
C GLY A 40 -8.03 3.46 4.87
N ILE A 41 -7.59 4.40 5.72
CA ILE A 41 -6.29 5.06 5.56
C ILE A 41 -5.12 4.06 5.66
N ARG A 42 -5.20 3.09 6.56
CA ARG A 42 -4.18 2.03 6.68
C ARG A 42 -4.14 1.16 5.42
N LEU A 43 -5.30 0.75 4.92
CA LEU A 43 -5.41 -0.08 3.71
C LEU A 43 -4.90 0.65 2.46
N VAL A 44 -5.27 1.93 2.27
CA VAL A 44 -4.75 2.74 1.16
C VAL A 44 -3.23 2.85 1.20
N ARG A 45 -2.64 3.07 2.39
CA ARG A 45 -1.18 3.12 2.54
C ARG A 45 -0.53 1.80 2.20
N PHE A 46 -1.12 0.69 2.65
CA PHE A 46 -0.63 -0.65 2.32
C PHE A 46 -0.67 -0.91 0.81
N CYS A 47 -1.81 -0.69 0.15
CA CYS A 47 -1.94 -0.90 -1.29
C CYS A 47 -0.93 -0.07 -2.09
N ARG A 48 -0.71 1.20 -1.72
CA ARG A 48 0.30 2.05 -2.35
C ARG A 48 1.72 1.52 -2.18
N GLN A 49 2.06 1.02 -0.98
CA GLN A 49 3.38 0.44 -0.74
C GLN A 49 3.60 -0.80 -1.59
N GLU A 50 2.61 -1.67 -1.72
CA GLU A 50 2.74 -2.88 -2.54
C GLU A 50 2.86 -2.55 -4.03
N LEU A 51 2.11 -1.57 -4.54
CA LEU A 51 2.27 -1.07 -5.91
C LEU A 51 3.67 -0.49 -6.12
N ASN A 52 4.17 0.36 -5.22
CA ASN A 52 5.52 0.91 -5.31
C ASN A 52 6.58 -0.21 -5.29
N ARG A 53 6.43 -1.25 -4.46
CA ARG A 53 7.36 -2.39 -4.47
C ARG A 53 7.36 -3.10 -5.82
N PHE A 54 6.19 -3.27 -6.43
CA PHE A 54 6.07 -3.91 -7.73
C PHE A 54 6.69 -3.06 -8.84
N GLU A 55 6.43 -1.74 -8.85
CA GLU A 55 7.04 -0.80 -9.78
C GLU A 55 8.56 -0.78 -9.67
N ASN A 56 9.12 -0.75 -8.46
CA ASN A 56 10.58 -0.82 -8.27
C ASN A 56 11.17 -2.12 -8.81
N LYS A 57 10.50 -3.26 -8.58
CA LYS A 57 10.95 -4.55 -9.14
C LYS A 57 10.92 -4.55 -10.66
N LEU A 58 9.87 -3.97 -11.27
CA LEU A 58 9.79 -3.81 -12.72
C LEU A 58 10.91 -2.93 -13.26
N GLN A 59 11.20 -1.79 -12.61
CA GLN A 59 12.29 -0.90 -13.02
C GLN A 59 13.65 -1.58 -12.98
N VAL A 60 13.94 -2.38 -11.94
CA VAL A 60 15.18 -3.16 -11.86
C VAL A 60 15.27 -4.16 -13.01
N LEU A 61 14.20 -4.91 -13.30
CA LEU A 61 14.20 -5.90 -14.39
C LEU A 61 14.43 -5.25 -15.76
N VAL A 62 13.79 -4.09 -16.02
CA VAL A 62 13.98 -3.34 -17.27
C VAL A 62 15.41 -2.80 -17.38
N ALA A 63 15.98 -2.28 -16.30
CA ALA A 63 17.36 -1.80 -16.28
C ALA A 63 18.39 -2.93 -16.47
N GLU A 64 18.10 -4.15 -16.01
CA GLU A 64 18.91 -5.34 -16.23
C GLU A 64 18.84 -5.84 -17.69
N GLU A 65 17.68 -5.73 -18.36
CA GLU A 65 17.53 -6.09 -19.77
C GLU A 65 18.18 -5.07 -20.74
N ASP A 66 18.17 -3.77 -20.41
CA ASP A 66 18.77 -2.71 -21.26
C ASP A 66 20.26 -2.44 -20.97
N GLY A 67 20.86 -3.08 -19.94
CA GLY A 67 22.29 -2.97 -19.65
C GLY A 67 22.75 -1.63 -19.08
N GLU A 68 21.84 -0.72 -18.74
CA GLU A 68 22.14 0.53 -18.02
C GLU A 68 21.85 0.37 -16.52
N LEU A 69 22.83 -0.18 -15.81
CA LEU A 69 22.95 0.06 -14.37
C LEU A 69 23.44 1.49 -14.15
N GLU A 70 22.55 2.48 -14.27
CA GLU A 70 22.65 3.69 -13.46
C GLU A 70 21.73 3.56 -12.24
N ALA A 71 22.02 2.55 -11.42
CA ALA A 71 21.63 2.53 -10.02
C ALA A 71 22.40 3.61 -9.26
N ARG A 72 22.09 4.88 -9.51
CA ARG A 72 22.64 5.98 -8.74
C ARG A 72 21.61 6.47 -7.72
N GLU A 73 21.97 6.15 -6.48
CA GLU A 73 21.44 6.66 -5.23
C GLU A 73 20.05 6.14 -4.79
N LEU A 74 20.10 4.94 -4.19
CA LEU A 74 19.44 4.72 -2.91
C LEU A 74 19.98 5.72 -1.86
N GLU A 75 19.64 7.01 -2.00
CA GLU A 75 19.62 7.91 -0.86
C GLU A 75 18.26 7.79 -0.18
N LEU A 76 18.18 6.89 0.80
CA LEU A 76 17.36 7.18 1.98
C LEU A 76 18.28 7.21 3.20
N PRO A 77 19.17 8.21 3.35
CA PRO A 77 19.53 8.63 4.69
C PRO A 77 18.27 9.23 5.31
N GLY A 78 17.93 8.77 6.52
CA GLY A 78 16.77 9.25 7.24
C GLY A 78 16.64 10.77 7.12
N ALA A 79 15.43 11.23 6.78
CA ALA A 79 15.02 12.59 7.04
C ALA A 79 15.20 12.82 8.54
N ALA A 80 16.37 13.34 8.88
CA ALA A 80 16.78 13.74 10.19
C ALA A 80 15.77 14.77 10.70
N GLU A 81 15.12 14.43 11.81
CA GLU A 81 15.08 15.26 13.01
C GLU A 81 15.09 16.79 12.79
N LYS A 82 13.89 17.38 12.74
CA LYS A 82 13.42 18.39 13.71
C LYS A 82 11.93 18.65 13.63
#